data_AF-A0A966YC49-F1
#
_entry.id   AF-A0A966YC49-F1
#
_cell.length_a   1.000
_cell.length_b   1.000
_cell.length_c   1.000
_cell.angle_alpha   90.00
_cell.angle_beta   90.00
_cell.angle_gamma   90.00
#
_symmetry.space_group_name_H-M   'P 1'
#
loop_
_entity.id
_entity.type
_entity.pdbx_description
1 polymer ?
#
loop_
_entity_poly.entity_id
_entity_poly.type
_entity_poly.pdbx_seq_one_letter_code
_entity_poly.pdbx_strand_id
1 'polypeptide(L)' 'SGTEMKQLQMRLQALGYNVGKVDGILGANTRDAVQDVQQKLGLPADAWPTHELLNRL' A
#
# COMPACT_ATOMS: atom_id res chain seq x y z
N SER A 1 -7.80 -7.41 -8.18
CA SER A 1 -8.72 -6.28 -7.86
C SER A 1 -9.47 -6.39 -6.51
N GLY A 2 -8.80 -6.74 -5.42
CA GLY A 2 -9.41 -6.86 -4.08
C GLY A 2 -8.56 -7.76 -3.21
N THR A 3 -8.20 -8.93 -3.74
CA THR A 3 -7.15 -9.79 -3.18
C THR A 3 -5.79 -9.10 -3.15
N GLU A 4 -5.35 -8.50 -4.26
CA GLU A 4 -4.09 -7.73 -4.32
C GLU A 4 -4.08 -6.54 -3.35
N MET A 5 -5.20 -5.83 -3.21
CA MET A 5 -5.31 -4.72 -2.27
C MET A 5 -5.21 -5.20 -0.82
N LYS A 6 -5.84 -6.33 -0.48
CA LYS A 6 -5.69 -6.95 0.84
C LYS A 6 -4.25 -7.39 1.09
N GLN A 7 -3.59 -7.97 0.08
CA GLN A 7 -2.17 -8.34 0.18
C GLN A 7 -1.28 -7.11 0.41
N LEU A 8 -1.51 -6.01 -0.30
CA LEU A 8 -0.84 -4.74 -0.07
C LEU A 8 -1.03 -4.27 1.37
N GLN A 9 -2.28 -4.18 1.83
CA GLN A 9 -2.62 -3.77 3.20
C GLN A 9 -1.93 -4.65 4.24
N MET A 10 -1.89 -5.97 4.04
CA MET A 10 -1.16 -6.90 4.93
C MET A 10 0.34 -6.63 4.95
N ARG A 11 0.97 -6.39 3.79
CA ARG A 11 2.41 -6.09 3.69
C ARG A 11 2.74 -4.75 4.34
N LEU A 12 1.94 -3.71 4.08
CA LEU A 12 2.10 -2.41 4.72
C LEU A 12 1.94 -2.50 6.24
N GLN A 13 0.96 -3.28 6.73
CA GLN A 13 0.80 -3.53 8.16
C GLN A 13 2.01 -4.27 8.75
N ALA A 14 2.58 -5.24 8.05
CA ALA A 14 3.79 -5.95 8.47
C ALA A 14 5.03 -5.03 8.53
N LEU A 15 5.06 -3.97 7.71
CA LEU A 15 6.07 -2.92 7.74
C LEU A 15 5.84 -1.85 8.83
N GLY A 16 4.77 -1.99 9.62
CA GLY A 16 4.45 -1.08 10.73
C GLY A 16 3.53 0.10 10.36
N TYR A 17 2.97 0.12 9.14
CA TYR A 17 2.00 1.15 8.77
C TYR A 17 0.61 0.87 9.33
N ASN A 18 -0.06 1.93 9.76
CA ASN A 18 -1.49 1.86 10.01
C ASN A 18 -2.25 2.02 8.68
N VAL A 19 -2.84 0.93 8.19
CA VAL A 19 -3.69 0.91 6.99
C VAL A 19 -5.19 0.86 7.31
N GLY A 20 -5.57 0.89 8.58
CA GLY A 20 -6.93 0.59 9.01
C GLY A 20 -7.28 -0.90 8.83
N LYS A 21 -8.50 -1.20 8.36
CA LYS A 21 -8.96 -2.57 8.15
C LYS A 21 -8.40 -3.14 6.84
N VAL A 22 -7.94 -4.40 6.88
CA VAL A 22 -7.55 -5.16 5.68
C VAL A 22 -8.80 -5.67 4.95
N ASP A 23 -9.51 -4.76 4.30
CA ASP A 23 -10.78 -5.01 3.60
C ASP A 23 -10.67 -4.98 2.08
N GLY A 24 -9.52 -4.59 1.53
CA GLY A 24 -9.30 -4.43 0.10
C GLY A 24 -9.78 -3.10 -0.47
N ILE A 25 -10.04 -2.10 0.38
CA ILE A 25 -10.45 -0.76 0.00
C ILE A 25 -9.30 0.23 0.20
N LEU A 26 -9.02 1.05 -0.81
CA LEU A 26 -8.01 2.12 -0.75
C LEU A 26 -8.54 3.35 0.00
N GLY A 27 -8.69 3.22 1.32
CA GLY A 27 -9.02 4.32 2.24
C GLY A 27 -7.83 5.24 2.53
N ALA A 28 -8.07 6.32 3.29
CA ALA A 28 -7.06 7.35 3.60
C ALA A 28 -5.77 6.75 4.20
N ASN A 29 -5.89 5.93 5.25
CA ASN A 29 -4.75 5.28 5.89
C ASN A 29 -3.91 4.43 4.92
N THR A 30 -4.56 3.66 4.05
CA THR A 30 -3.87 2.88 3.02
C THR A 30 -3.17 3.78 2.01
N ARG A 31 -3.79 4.89 1.60
CA ARG A 31 -3.17 5.87 0.68
C ARG A 31 -1.91 6.48 1.27
N ASP A 32 -1.97 6.94 2.51
CA ASP A 32 -0.82 7.55 3.19
C ASP A 32 0.36 6.56 3.30
N ALA A 33 0.07 5.31 3.68
CA ALA A 33 1.07 4.25 3.75
C ALA A 33 1.68 3.91 2.38
N VAL A 34 0.85 3.85 1.33
CA VAL A 34 1.33 3.62 -0.04
C VAL A 34 2.24 4.75 -0.51
N GLN A 35 1.85 6.01 -0.26
CA GLN A 35 2.65 7.16 -0.66
C GLN A 35 4.01 7.19 0.04
N ASP A 36 4.07 6.92 1.35
CA ASP A 36 5.34 6.88 2.07
C ASP A 36 6.27 5.76 1.56
N VAL A 37 5.72 4.57 1.29
CA VAL A 37 6.49 3.49 0.66
C VAL A 37 6.96 3.87 -0.73
N GLN A 38 6.10 4.45 -1.57
CA GLN A 38 6.48 4.91 -2.90
C GLN A 38 7.63 5.92 -2.82
N GLN A 39 7.57 6.90 -1.91
CA GLN A 39 8.66 7.86 -1.68
C GLN A 39 9.96 7.16 -1.26
N LYS A 40 9.88 6.21 -0.31
CA LYS A 40 11.04 5.42 0.15
C LYS A 40 11.67 4.55 -0.95
N LEU A 41 10.87 4.11 -1.91
CA LEU A 41 11.31 3.33 -3.06
C LEU A 41 11.74 4.19 -4.26
N GLY A 42 11.64 5.52 -4.18
CA GLY A 42 11.91 6.42 -5.30
C GLY A 42 10.90 6.34 -6.43
N LEU A 43 9.68 5.86 -6.15
CA LEU A 43 8.56 5.79 -7.08
C LEU A 43 7.68 7.06 -7.00
N PRO A 44 6.89 7.37 -8.04
CA PRO A 44 5.87 8.40 -7.94
C PRO A 44 4.89 8.11 -6.79
N ALA A 45 4.73 9.06 -5.87
CA ALA A 45 3.91 8.92 -4.67
C ALA A 45 2.42 9.24 -4.93
N ASP A 46 1.83 8.60 -5.92
CA ASP A 46 0.46 8.82 -6.40
C ASP A 46 -0.61 8.05 -5.61
N ALA A 47 -0.21 7.30 -4.59
CA ALA A 47 -1.04 6.40 -3.80
C ALA A 47 -1.66 5.24 -4.61
N TRP A 48 -1.20 5.00 -5.84
CA TRP A 48 -1.73 3.97 -6.72
C TRP A 48 -0.95 2.67 -6.58
N PRO A 49 -1.59 1.56 -6.16
CA PRO A 49 -0.90 0.30 -5.97
C PRO A 49 -0.69 -0.43 -7.28
N THR A 50 0.39 -0.06 -7.96
CA THR A 50 0.85 -0.69 -9.19
C THR A 50 1.43 -2.09 -8.91
N HIS A 51 1.49 -2.93 -9.93
CA HIS A 51 2.21 -4.22 -9.84
C HIS A 51 3.69 -4.03 -9.49
N GLU A 52 4.30 -2.93 -9.93
CA GLU A 52 5.68 -2.60 -9.56
C GLU A 52 5.82 -2.40 -8.04
N LEU A 53 4.92 -1.61 -7.43
CA LEU A 53 4.91 -1.43 -5.99
C LEU A 53 4.74 -2.77 -5.26
N LEU A 54 3.80 -3.61 -5.71
CA LEU A 54 3.56 -4.93 -5.13
C LEU A 54 4.75 -5.88 -5.27
N ASN A 55 5.58 -5.74 -6.30
CA ASN A 55 6.77 -6.57 -6.49
C ASN A 55 7.96 -6.12 -5.64
N ARG A 56 7.93 -4.89 -5.12
CA ARG A 56 8.98 -4.30 -4.27
C ARG A 56 8.73 -4.46 -2.77
N LEU A 57 7.49 -4.79 -2.39
CA LEU A 57 7.04 -5.06 -1.02
C LEU A 57 7.09 -6.55 -0.68
#